data_AF-A0A346MXC8-F1
#
_entry.id   AF-A0A346MXC8-F1
#
_cell.length_a   1.000
_cell.length_b   1.000
_cell.length_c   1.000
_cell.angle_alpha   90.00
_cell.angle_beta   90.00
_cell.angle_gamma   90.00
#
_symmetry.space_group_name_H-M   'P 1'
#
loop_
_entity.id
_entity.type
_entity.pdbx_description
1 polymer ?
#
loop_
_entity_poly.entity_id
_entity_poly.type
_entity_poly.pdbx_seq_one_letter_code
_entity_poly.pdbx_strand_id
1 'polypeptide(L)'
;MEPESRFWRWFRLLPVLAVAWLVVAGLLLIQFWPAIPQSKNQWALFVAFGPPLYLLGEALSERVFSKRSGYGMAPAGFSFKRVLAGVPVALAVIAIFAGVLWLLAKP
;
A
#
# COMPACT_ATOMS: atom_id res chain seq x y z
N MET A 1 -16.15 34.14 -13.00
CA MET A 1 -15.17 33.04 -13.04
C MET A 1 -15.92 31.73 -12.90
N GLU A 2 -16.03 30.97 -13.99
CA GLU A 2 -16.98 29.86 -14.14
C GLU A 2 -16.51 28.56 -13.47
N PRO A 3 -17.29 27.98 -12.55
CA PRO A 3 -16.97 26.71 -11.87
C PRO A 3 -17.11 25.46 -12.78
N GLU A 4 -17.80 25.55 -13.92
CA GLU A 4 -18.05 24.41 -14.82
C GLU A 4 -16.77 23.83 -15.43
N SER A 5 -15.80 24.66 -15.79
CA SER A 5 -14.57 24.20 -16.46
C SER A 5 -13.68 23.33 -15.58
N ARG A 6 -13.83 23.41 -14.25
CA ARG A 6 -13.09 22.59 -13.29
C ARG A 6 -13.66 21.17 -13.20
N PHE A 7 -14.98 21.03 -13.21
CA PHE A 7 -15.67 19.74 -13.09
C PHE A 7 -15.36 18.80 -14.26
N TRP A 8 -15.45 19.30 -15.50
CA TRP A 8 -15.16 18.53 -16.70
C TRP A 8 -13.68 18.11 -16.80
N ARG A 9 -12.76 18.90 -16.25
CA ARG A 9 -11.35 18.53 -16.14
C ARG A 9 -11.14 17.34 -15.21
N TRP A 10 -11.77 17.34 -14.03
CA TRP A 10 -11.71 16.20 -13.11
C TRP A 10 -12.31 14.93 -13.73
N PHE A 11 -13.44 15.06 -14.42
CA PHE A 11 -14.09 13.93 -15.07
C PHE A 11 -13.22 13.28 -16.16
N ARG A 12 -12.45 14.09 -16.91
CA ARG A 12 -11.47 13.59 -17.89
C ARG A 12 -10.26 12.90 -17.25
N LEU A 13 -9.94 13.21 -16.00
CA LEU A 13 -8.82 12.61 -15.27
C LEU A 13 -9.18 11.27 -14.63
N LEU A 14 -10.46 11.02 -14.32
CA LEU A 14 -10.94 9.76 -13.76
C LEU A 14 -10.50 8.51 -14.54
N PRO A 15 -10.66 8.43 -15.88
CA PRO A 15 -10.22 7.24 -16.63
C PRO A 15 -8.70 7.06 -16.61
N VAL A 16 -7.93 8.15 -16.67
CA VAL A 16 -6.47 8.09 -16.61
C VAL A 16 -6.02 7.58 -15.24
N LEU A 17 -6.64 8.08 -14.17
CA LEU A 17 -6.37 7.63 -12.81
C LEU A 17 -6.74 6.16 -12.62
N ALA A 18 -7.88 5.72 -13.15
CA ALA A 18 -8.32 4.33 -13.08
C ALA A 18 -7.35 3.38 -13.81
N VAL A 19 -6.86 3.77 -14.99
CA VAL A 19 -5.86 2.98 -15.73
C VAL A 19 -4.55 2.90 -14.95
N ALA A 20 -4.04 4.03 -14.45
CA ALA A 20 -2.84 4.04 -13.61
C ALA A 20 -3.00 3.14 -12.37
N TRP A 21 -4.17 3.16 -11.76
CA TRP A 21 -4.50 2.33 -10.59
C TRP A 21 -4.45 0.83 -10.90
N LEU A 22 -5.03 0.43 -12.03
CA LEU A 22 -5.01 -0.97 -12.48
C LEU A 22 -3.60 -1.43 -12.84
N VAL A 23 -2.77 -0.55 -13.41
CA VAL A 23 -1.36 -0.84 -13.68
C VAL A 23 -0.61 -1.15 -12.39
N VAL A 24 -0.79 -0.33 -11.34
CA VAL A 24 -0.17 -0.58 -10.03
C VAL A 24 -0.66 -1.92 -9.45
N ALA A 25 -1.97 -2.19 -9.49
CA ALA A 25 -2.50 -3.47 -9.03
C ALA A 25 -1.91 -4.66 -9.83
N GLY A 26 -1.75 -4.53 -11.15
CA GLY A 26 -1.12 -5.55 -11.98
C GLY A 26 0.36 -5.79 -11.63
N LEU A 27 1.11 -4.73 -11.35
CA LEU A 27 2.50 -4.84 -10.90
C LEU A 27 2.60 -5.55 -9.54
N LEU A 28 1.71 -5.23 -8.60
CA LEU A 28 1.63 -5.92 -7.32
C LEU A 28 1.31 -7.41 -7.50
N LEU A 29 0.44 -7.74 -8.46
CA LEU A 29 0.07 -9.12 -8.73
C LEU A 29 1.28 -9.95 -9.18
N ILE A 30 2.12 -9.35 -10.03
CA ILE A 30 3.39 -9.97 -10.47
C ILE A 30 4.36 -10.08 -9.29
N GLN A 31 4.46 -9.06 -8.45
CA GLN A 31 5.35 -9.04 -7.29
C GLN A 31 4.98 -10.11 -6.24
N PHE A 32 3.69 -10.35 -6.02
CA PHE A 32 3.20 -11.31 -5.05
C PHE A 32 2.94 -12.71 -5.62
N TRP A 33 3.39 -12.98 -6.84
CA TRP A 33 3.34 -14.33 -7.41
C TRP A 33 4.12 -15.31 -6.52
N PRO A 34 3.60 -16.51 -6.17
CA PRO A 34 2.38 -17.16 -6.67
C PRO A 34 1.12 -16.95 -5.80
N ALA A 35 1.15 -16.07 -4.81
CA ALA A 35 0.03 -15.81 -3.90
C ALA A 35 -1.05 -14.91 -4.55
N ILE A 36 -1.69 -15.42 -5.59
CA ILE A 36 -2.69 -14.70 -6.41
C ILE A 36 -4.09 -14.88 -5.81
N PRO A 37 -4.94 -13.83 -5.78
CA PRO A 37 -6.34 -13.94 -5.36
C PRO A 37 -7.11 -15.03 -6.11
N GLN A 38 -7.80 -15.90 -5.37
CA GLN A 38 -8.55 -17.04 -5.93
C GLN A 38 -10.06 -16.79 -5.99
N SER A 39 -10.58 -15.78 -5.29
CA SER A 39 -12.01 -15.46 -5.25
C SER A 39 -12.32 -14.03 -5.69
N LYS A 40 -13.56 -13.80 -6.16
CA LYS A 40 -14.02 -12.46 -6.58
C LYS A 40 -13.86 -11.42 -5.47
N ASN A 41 -14.13 -11.80 -4.22
CA ASN A 41 -13.98 -10.92 -3.07
C ASN A 41 -12.51 -10.58 -2.79
N GLN A 42 -11.61 -11.57 -2.93
CA GLN A 42 -10.17 -11.32 -2.78
C GLN A 42 -9.64 -10.41 -3.89
N TRP A 43 -10.14 -10.55 -5.12
CA TRP A 43 -9.81 -9.63 -6.22
C TRP A 43 -10.29 -8.20 -5.96
N ALA A 44 -11.54 -8.05 -5.50
CA ALA A 44 -12.09 -6.73 -5.16
C ALA A 44 -11.25 -6.06 -4.06
N LEU A 45 -10.87 -6.79 -3.01
CA LEU A 45 -10.00 -6.29 -1.95
C LEU A 45 -8.60 -5.96 -2.45
N PHE A 46 -8.02 -6.81 -3.28
CA PHE A 46 -6.69 -6.60 -3.82
C PHE A 46 -6.61 -5.32 -4.67
N VAL A 47 -7.59 -5.09 -5.55
CA VAL A 47 -7.60 -3.88 -6.39
C VAL A 47 -7.94 -2.62 -5.57
N ALA A 48 -8.85 -2.73 -4.60
CA ALA A 48 -9.25 -1.59 -3.76
C ALA A 48 -8.17 -1.19 -2.75
N PHE A 49 -7.53 -2.16 -2.09
CA PHE A 49 -6.62 -1.92 -0.96
C PHE A 49 -5.16 -2.25 -1.24
N GLY A 50 -4.83 -3.07 -2.25
CA GLY A 50 -3.45 -3.40 -2.59
C GLY A 50 -2.62 -2.16 -2.94
N PRO A 51 -3.02 -1.34 -3.93
CA PRO A 51 -2.28 -0.13 -4.28
C PRO A 51 -2.15 0.89 -3.14
N PRO A 52 -3.20 1.24 -2.38
CA PRO A 52 -3.07 2.14 -1.22
C PRO A 52 -2.11 1.61 -0.16
N LEU A 53 -2.18 0.33 0.17
CA LEU A 53 -1.29 -0.28 1.16
C LEU A 53 0.16 -0.29 0.69
N TYR A 54 0.38 -0.58 -0.59
CA TYR A 54 1.72 -0.55 -1.16
C TYR A 54 2.31 0.86 -1.07
N LEU A 55 1.55 1.89 -1.46
CA LEU A 55 1.98 3.27 -1.35
C LEU A 55 2.23 3.69 0.11
N LEU A 56 1.41 3.22 1.05
CA LEU A 56 1.62 3.45 2.48
C LEU A 56 2.90 2.76 2.97
N GLY A 57 3.13 1.51 2.57
CA GLY A 57 4.35 0.77 2.88
C GLY A 57 5.60 1.46 2.33
N GLU A 58 5.53 1.92 1.08
CA GLU A 58 6.61 2.66 0.43
C GLU A 58 6.85 4.00 1.12
N ALA A 59 5.82 4.79 1.43
CA ALA A 59 5.97 6.04 2.15
C ALA A 59 6.51 5.85 3.57
N LEU A 60 6.13 4.77 4.26
CA LEU A 60 6.68 4.41 5.56
C LEU A 60 8.14 3.97 5.44
N SER A 61 8.46 3.16 4.43
CA SER A 61 9.82 2.75 4.10
C SER A 61 10.69 3.98 3.83
N GLU A 62 10.28 4.83 2.89
CA GLU A 62 10.94 6.10 2.60
C GLU A 62 11.09 6.96 3.85
N ARG A 63 10.10 7.03 4.74
CA ARG A 63 10.22 7.80 5.99
C ARG A 63 11.22 7.19 6.96
N VAL A 64 11.23 5.87 7.11
CA VAL A 64 12.18 5.12 7.96
C VAL A 64 13.61 5.21 7.41
N PHE A 65 13.75 5.18 6.08
CA PHE A 65 15.00 5.23 5.33
C PHE A 65 15.33 6.64 4.82
N SER A 66 14.55 7.67 5.18
CA SER A 66 14.69 9.02 4.63
C SER A 66 16.07 9.59 4.99
N LYS A 67 16.61 10.34 4.02
CA LYS A 67 18.00 10.79 3.83
C LYS A 67 18.74 11.42 5.03
N ARG A 68 18.15 11.54 6.21
CA ARG A 68 18.87 11.92 7.44
C ARG A 68 19.79 10.80 7.97
N SER A 69 19.60 9.55 7.52
CA SER A 69 20.50 8.42 7.83
C SER A 69 21.55 8.14 6.74
N GLY A 70 21.66 8.98 5.71
CA GLY A 70 22.57 8.76 4.56
C GLY A 70 24.00 9.31 4.70
N TYR A 71 24.29 10.15 5.71
CA TYR A 71 25.64 10.70 5.93
C TYR A 71 26.43 10.00 7.04
N GLY A 72 25.88 8.92 7.61
CA GLY A 72 26.47 8.20 8.72
C GLY A 72 26.52 6.70 8.46
N MET A 73 27.14 6.27 7.35
CA MET A 73 27.73 4.93 7.27
C MET A 73 28.99 4.87 8.16
N ALA A 74 28.81 5.23 9.44
CA ALA A 74 29.60 4.70 10.54
C ALA A 74 28.76 3.55 11.15
N PRO A 75 29.36 2.50 11.73
CA PRO A 75 28.68 1.27 12.10
C PRO A 75 27.74 1.51 13.31
N ALA A 76 26.55 2.05 13.07
CA ALA A 76 25.56 2.26 14.12
C ALA A 76 24.79 0.95 14.33
N GLY A 77 25.09 0.28 15.44
CA GLY A 77 24.56 -1.02 15.80
C GLY A 77 23.02 -1.12 15.78
N PHE A 78 22.56 -2.35 15.59
CA PHE A 78 21.17 -2.80 15.64
C PHE A 78 20.37 -2.06 16.73
N SER A 79 19.58 -1.05 16.36
CA SER A 79 18.82 -0.28 17.34
C SER A 79 17.49 -0.96 17.63
N PHE A 80 17.47 -1.76 18.69
CA PHE A 80 16.30 -2.51 19.17
C PHE A 80 15.04 -1.62 19.31
N LYS A 81 15.19 -0.32 19.60
CA LYS A 81 14.08 0.63 19.70
C LYS A 81 13.34 0.87 18.37
N ARG A 82 14.04 0.82 17.22
CA ARG A 82 13.39 0.93 15.89
C ARG A 82 12.57 -0.32 15.57
N VAL A 83 13.10 -1.49 15.93
CA VAL A 83 12.40 -2.77 15.78
C VAL A 83 11.17 -2.81 16.68
N LEU A 84 11.32 -2.39 17.94
CA LEU A 84 10.22 -2.38 18.91
C LEU A 84 9.08 -1.41 18.54
N ALA A 85 9.35 -0.36 17.76
CA ALA A 85 8.32 0.56 17.28
C ALA A 85 7.69 0.11 15.95
N GLY A 86 8.50 -0.47 15.04
CA GLY A 86 8.00 -0.92 13.73
C GLY A 86 7.20 -2.21 13.80
N VAL A 87 7.61 -3.16 14.65
CA VAL A 87 6.97 -4.47 14.77
C VAL A 87 5.51 -4.40 15.23
N PRO A 88 5.12 -3.62 16.26
CA PRO A 88 3.72 -3.51 16.67
C PRO A 88 2.82 -2.91 15.59
N VAL A 89 3.33 -1.93 14.84
CA VAL A 89 2.57 -1.30 13.75
C VAL A 89 2.37 -2.29 12.60
N ALA A 90 3.42 -3.01 12.21
CA ALA A 90 3.33 -4.06 11.21
C ALA A 90 2.38 -5.19 11.67
N LEU A 91 2.48 -5.62 12.93
CA LEU A 91 1.59 -6.62 13.52
C LEU A 91 0.14 -6.13 13.57
N ALA A 92 -0.12 -4.86 13.87
CA ALA A 92 -1.47 -4.29 13.87
C ALA A 92 -2.07 -4.30 12.45
N VAL A 93 -1.28 -3.92 11.44
CA VAL A 93 -1.72 -3.94 10.04
C VAL A 93 -1.97 -5.39 9.58
N ILE A 94 -1.06 -6.32 9.90
CA ILE A 94 -1.22 -7.74 9.60
C ILE A 94 -2.45 -8.31 10.32
N ALA A 95 -2.67 -7.97 11.59
CA ALA A 95 -3.80 -8.45 12.37
C ALA A 95 -5.14 -7.91 11.83
N ILE A 96 -5.18 -6.66 11.39
CA ILE A 96 -6.37 -6.09 10.73
C ILE A 96 -6.63 -6.82 9.41
N PHE A 97 -5.60 -7.02 8.59
CA PHE A 97 -5.73 -7.73 7.32
C PHE A 97 -6.15 -9.19 7.51
N ALA A 98 -5.50 -9.91 8.42
CA ALA A 98 -5.83 -11.28 8.77
C ALA A 98 -7.24 -11.39 9.37
N GLY A 99 -7.64 -10.43 10.20
CA GLY A 99 -8.99 -10.38 10.78
C GLY A 99 -10.07 -10.15 9.73
N VAL A 100 -9.84 -9.22 8.79
CA VAL A 100 -10.75 -8.97 7.66
C VAL A 100 -10.83 -10.19 6.75
N LEU A 101 -9.70 -10.81 6.42
CA LEU A 101 -9.67 -12.04 5.61
C LEU A 101 -10.35 -13.21 6.33
N TRP A 102 -10.16 -13.36 7.64
CA TRP A 102 -10.81 -14.39 8.45
C TRP A 102 -12.33 -14.20 8.54
N LEU A 103 -12.78 -12.96 8.72
CA LEU A 103 -14.20 -12.60 8.68
C LEU A 103 -14.85 -12.93 7.33
N LEU A 104 -14.12 -12.75 6.23
CA LEU A 104 -14.59 -13.02 4.88
C LEU A 104 -14.42 -14.49 4.44
N ALA A 105 -13.63 -15.27 5.18
CA ALA A 105 -13.45 -16.70 4.97
C ALA A 105 -14.46 -17.56 5.76
N LYS A 106 -15.27 -16.95 6.64
CA LYS A 106 -16.41 -17.62 7.26
C LYS A 106 -17.48 -17.91 6.18
N PRO A 107 -17.95 -19.16 6.06
CA PRO A 107 -19.00 -19.53 5.12
C PRO A 107 -20.34 -18.87 5.44
#